data_AF-A0A7S1DCF9-F1
#
_entry.id   AF-A0A7S1DCF9-F1
#
_cell.length_a   1.000
_cell.length_b   1.000
_cell.length_c   1.000
_cell.angle_alpha   90.00
_cell.angle_beta   90.00
_cell.angle_gamma   90.00
#
_symmetry.space_group_name_H-M   'P 1'
#
loop_
_entity.id
_entity.type
_entity.pdbx_description
1 polymer ?
#
loop_
_entity_poly.entity_id
_entity_poly.type
_entity_poly.pdbx_seq_one_letter_code
_entity_poly.pdbx_strand_id
1 'polypeptide(L)'
;MESTVPTGDSCSTSSSNHTSSSTSVSNNNNNSKGIVVTQQVHSRIRQLEDELQKTSTEFGADNIELVRTLGMLGLLHQHMTRDLSKARDCHQEASRILQKYLQDDKVEGERGGGGDLEETLAVTLTDLGSCHEKLGEYELANQEYSKAWALLVSIDSCDQKLMLLEACSRGMSRTCRTTLPQQQQAPPPPPTACFHNNPSA
;
A
#
# COMPACT_ATOMS: atom_id res chain seq x y z
N MET A 1 -26.92 -92.04 -24.21
CA MET A 1 -25.95 -93.13 -23.98
C MET A 1 -24.64 -92.68 -24.60
N GLU A 2 -23.54 -92.84 -23.86
CA GLU A 2 -22.15 -92.44 -24.15
C GLU A 2 -21.91 -90.92 -24.29
N SER A 3 -21.19 -90.28 -23.34
CA SER A 3 -19.73 -90.35 -23.11
C SER A 3 -18.99 -89.85 -24.34
N THR A 4 -18.21 -88.76 -24.30
CA THR A 4 -16.83 -88.78 -23.81
C THR A 4 -16.27 -87.35 -23.80
N VAL A 5 -15.61 -86.95 -22.72
CA VAL A 5 -14.73 -85.75 -22.60
C VAL A 5 -13.32 -86.16 -23.08
N PRO A 6 -12.44 -85.29 -23.63
CA PRO A 6 -11.58 -84.50 -22.73
C PRO A 6 -10.95 -83.18 -23.28
N THR A 7 -10.54 -82.35 -22.32
CA THR A 7 -9.32 -81.49 -22.23
C THR A 7 -9.00 -80.38 -23.24
N GLY A 8 -8.73 -79.18 -22.71
CA GLY A 8 -7.95 -78.13 -23.38
C GLY A 8 -7.96 -76.81 -22.63
N ASP A 9 -7.06 -76.64 -21.67
CA ASP A 9 -6.79 -75.42 -20.90
C ASP A 9 -6.44 -74.20 -21.76
N SER A 10 -6.95 -73.02 -21.39
CA SER A 10 -6.30 -71.69 -21.52
C SER A 10 -7.19 -70.59 -20.92
N CYS A 11 -7.12 -70.39 -19.59
CA CYS A 11 -7.69 -69.20 -18.95
C CYS A 11 -6.80 -67.98 -19.22
N SER A 12 -7.23 -67.09 -20.11
CA SER A 12 -6.63 -65.76 -20.28
C SER A 12 -7.39 -64.75 -19.42
N THR A 13 -6.87 -64.47 -18.22
CA THR A 13 -7.33 -63.38 -17.35
C THR A 13 -7.00 -62.04 -18.01
N SER A 14 -8.02 -61.38 -18.57
CA SER A 14 -7.91 -60.01 -19.05
C SER A 14 -7.90 -59.05 -17.85
N SER A 15 -6.71 -58.57 -17.49
CA SER A 15 -6.52 -57.49 -16.53
C SER A 15 -6.99 -56.18 -17.15
N SER A 16 -8.09 -55.65 -16.63
CA SER A 16 -8.54 -54.28 -16.87
C SER A 16 -7.51 -53.34 -16.25
N ASN A 17 -6.75 -52.64 -17.09
CA ASN A 17 -5.84 -51.58 -16.65
C ASN A 17 -6.66 -50.41 -16.09
N HIS A 18 -6.69 -50.33 -14.76
CA HIS A 18 -7.07 -49.14 -14.03
C HIS A 18 -5.94 -48.11 -14.18
N THR A 19 -6.03 -47.20 -15.15
CA THR A 19 -5.18 -46.00 -15.17
C THR A 19 -5.60 -45.10 -14.01
N SER A 20 -4.89 -45.21 -12.90
CA SER A 20 -4.83 -44.21 -11.84
C SER A 20 -4.15 -42.95 -12.39
N SER A 21 -4.91 -42.12 -13.10
CA SER A 21 -4.52 -40.73 -13.34
C SER A 21 -4.79 -39.93 -12.07
N SER A 22 -3.87 -40.03 -11.12
CA SER A 22 -3.74 -39.09 -10.02
C SER A 22 -3.26 -37.75 -10.58
N THR A 23 -4.16 -37.01 -11.23
CA THR A 23 -3.95 -35.59 -11.49
C THR A 23 -4.21 -34.85 -10.19
N SER A 24 -3.12 -34.54 -9.51
CA SER A 24 -3.03 -33.47 -8.52
C SER A 24 -3.54 -32.16 -9.12
N VAL A 25 -4.83 -31.84 -8.94
CA VAL A 25 -5.34 -30.48 -9.15
C VAL A 25 -5.15 -29.70 -7.85
N SER A 26 -3.90 -29.32 -7.60
CA SER A 26 -3.52 -28.34 -6.58
C SER A 26 -3.74 -26.91 -7.10
N ASN A 27 -4.44 -26.10 -6.31
CA ASN A 27 -4.29 -24.64 -6.16
C ASN A 27 -4.16 -23.76 -7.42
N ASN A 28 -5.23 -23.62 -8.22
CA ASN A 28 -5.34 -22.56 -9.24
C ASN A 28 -6.29 -21.39 -8.88
N ASN A 29 -6.96 -21.44 -7.71
CA ASN A 29 -7.99 -20.45 -7.36
C ASN A 29 -7.46 -19.11 -6.81
N ASN A 30 -6.18 -19.03 -6.46
CA ASN A 30 -5.58 -17.79 -5.93
C ASN A 30 -4.97 -16.92 -7.04
N ASN A 31 -4.47 -17.53 -8.11
CA ASN A 31 -3.85 -16.80 -9.22
C ASN A 31 -4.90 -16.10 -10.11
N SER A 32 -6.03 -16.76 -10.39
CA SER A 32 -7.14 -16.15 -11.14
C SER A 32 -7.75 -14.94 -10.42
N LYS A 33 -7.92 -15.02 -9.09
CA LYS A 33 -8.40 -13.90 -8.26
C LYS A 33 -7.42 -12.73 -8.26
N GLY A 34 -6.11 -12.99 -8.14
CA GLY A 34 -5.07 -11.95 -8.21
C GLY A 34 -5.03 -11.24 -9.56
N ILE A 35 -5.14 -11.98 -10.66
CA ILE A 35 -5.16 -11.44 -12.03
C ILE A 35 -6.41 -10.56 -12.25
N VAL A 36 -7.59 -11.02 -11.83
CA VAL A 36 -8.84 -10.26 -11.98
C VAL A 36 -8.82 -8.97 -11.16
N VAL A 37 -8.35 -9.03 -9.90
CA VAL A 37 -8.20 -7.83 -9.06
C VAL A 37 -7.22 -6.84 -9.67
N THR A 38 -6.09 -7.32 -10.19
CA THR A 38 -5.10 -6.48 -10.85
C THR A 38 -5.68 -5.81 -12.10
N GLN A 39 -6.47 -6.53 -12.89
CA GLN A 39 -7.12 -5.96 -14.08
C GLN A 39 -8.18 -4.91 -13.72
N GLN A 40 -8.95 -5.15 -12.65
CA GLN A 40 -9.96 -4.22 -12.14
C GLN A 40 -9.33 -2.94 -11.57
N VAL A 41 -8.16 -3.03 -10.94
CA VAL A 41 -7.40 -1.86 -10.48
C VAL A 41 -6.98 -0.99 -11.67
N HIS A 42 -6.39 -1.59 -12.71
CA HIS A 42 -5.95 -0.84 -13.89
C HIS A 42 -7.10 -0.21 -14.68
N SER A 43 -8.27 -0.85 -14.72
CA SER A 43 -9.45 -0.22 -15.33
C SER A 43 -9.96 0.95 -14.48
N ARG A 44 -9.95 0.82 -13.15
CA ARG A 44 -10.37 1.90 -12.25
C ARG A 44 -9.43 3.11 -12.30
N ILE A 45 -8.11 2.89 -12.35
CA ILE A 45 -7.12 3.96 -12.51
C ILE A 45 -7.40 4.77 -13.78
N ARG A 46 -7.57 4.10 -14.93
CA ARG A 46 -7.88 4.78 -16.19
C ARG A 46 -9.18 5.59 -16.12
N GLN A 47 -10.23 5.04 -15.52
CA GLN A 47 -11.49 5.77 -15.35
C GLN A 47 -11.32 7.04 -14.52
N LEU A 48 -10.53 6.98 -13.44
CA LEU A 48 -10.24 8.13 -12.59
C LEU A 48 -9.36 9.15 -13.31
N GLU A 49 -8.38 8.72 -14.10
CA GLU A 49 -7.56 9.60 -14.94
C GLU A 49 -8.41 10.33 -15.99
N ASP A 50 -9.33 9.63 -16.65
CA ASP A 50 -10.27 10.23 -17.61
C ASP A 50 -11.21 11.24 -16.93
N GLU A 51 -11.74 10.90 -15.75
CA GLU A 51 -12.59 11.79 -14.93
C GLU A 51 -11.82 13.05 -14.49
N LEU A 52 -10.57 12.87 -14.06
CA LEU A 52 -9.68 13.96 -13.66
C LEU A 52 -9.42 14.91 -14.83
N GLN A 53 -9.07 14.36 -16.00
CA GLN A 53 -8.78 15.14 -17.20
C GLN A 53 -10.02 15.92 -17.64
N LYS A 54 -11.19 15.27 -17.70
CA LYS A 54 -12.45 15.90 -18.06
C LYS A 54 -12.78 17.07 -17.12
N THR A 55 -12.77 16.82 -15.82
CA THR A 55 -13.11 17.82 -14.81
C THR A 55 -12.12 18.98 -14.84
N SER A 56 -10.83 18.71 -15.02
CA SER A 56 -9.78 19.73 -15.16
C SER A 56 -9.99 20.61 -16.40
N THR A 57 -10.46 20.04 -17.51
CA THR A 57 -10.79 20.84 -18.72
C THR A 57 -12.07 21.66 -18.57
N GLU A 58 -13.05 21.16 -17.82
CA GLU A 58 -14.36 21.83 -17.67
C GLU A 58 -14.31 22.96 -16.64
N PHE A 59 -13.60 22.76 -15.53
CA PHE A 59 -13.61 23.68 -14.39
C PHE A 59 -12.25 24.28 -14.02
N GLY A 60 -11.18 23.85 -14.69
CA GLY A 60 -9.80 24.29 -14.44
C GLY A 60 -9.03 23.39 -13.47
N ALA A 61 -7.70 23.48 -13.54
CA ALA A 61 -6.77 22.62 -12.80
C ALA A 61 -6.73 22.85 -11.28
N ASP A 62 -7.32 23.96 -10.79
CA ASP A 62 -7.38 24.30 -9.36
C ASP A 62 -8.73 23.98 -8.72
N ASN A 63 -9.58 23.20 -9.40
CA ASN A 63 -10.90 22.91 -8.90
C ASN A 63 -10.85 21.92 -7.71
N ILE A 64 -11.58 22.23 -6.63
CA ILE A 64 -11.62 21.44 -5.40
C ILE A 64 -12.16 20.00 -5.62
N GLU A 65 -13.03 19.79 -6.60
CA GLU A 65 -13.59 18.46 -6.94
C GLU A 65 -12.50 17.48 -7.41
N LEU A 66 -11.36 17.99 -7.90
CA LEU A 66 -10.23 17.16 -8.34
C LEU A 66 -9.55 16.47 -7.15
N VAL A 67 -9.60 17.05 -5.95
CA VAL A 67 -8.90 16.55 -4.75
C VAL A 67 -9.31 15.12 -4.42
N ARG A 68 -10.62 14.83 -4.48
CA ARG A 68 -11.14 13.49 -4.18
C ARG A 68 -10.60 12.46 -5.18
N THR A 69 -10.62 12.81 -6.46
CA THR A 69 -10.14 11.93 -7.55
C THR A 69 -8.63 11.69 -7.43
N LEU A 70 -7.85 12.74 -7.14
CA LEU A 70 -6.42 12.67 -6.90
C LEU A 70 -6.09 11.80 -5.68
N GLY A 71 -6.81 11.96 -4.57
CA GLY A 71 -6.62 11.14 -3.37
C GLY A 71 -6.88 9.65 -3.63
N MET A 72 -7.94 9.33 -4.37
CA MET A 72 -8.23 7.95 -4.79
C MET A 72 -7.13 7.36 -5.69
N LEU A 73 -6.65 8.14 -6.67
CA LEU A 73 -5.53 7.74 -7.52
C LEU A 73 -4.25 7.51 -6.71
N GLY A 74 -3.95 8.41 -5.77
CA GLY A 74 -2.80 8.30 -4.86
C GLY A 74 -2.83 7.00 -4.06
N LEU A 75 -3.97 6.67 -3.44
CA LEU A 75 -4.14 5.43 -2.69
C LEU A 75 -4.02 4.17 -3.57
N LEU A 76 -4.60 4.18 -4.77
CA LEU A 76 -4.47 3.07 -5.73
C LEU A 76 -3.02 2.89 -6.18
N HIS A 77 -2.31 3.99 -6.44
CA HIS A 77 -0.90 3.94 -6.79
C HIS A 77 -0.05 3.41 -5.64
N GLN A 78 -0.28 3.89 -4.42
CA GLN A 78 0.44 3.50 -3.22
C GLN A 78 0.24 2.01 -2.87
N HIS A 79 -1.01 1.53 -2.88
CA HIS A 79 -1.35 0.21 -2.31
C HIS A 79 -1.50 -0.90 -3.35
N MET A 80 -1.97 -0.58 -4.56
CA MET A 80 -2.29 -1.61 -5.56
C MET A 80 -1.19 -1.75 -6.62
N THR A 81 -0.69 -0.64 -7.15
CA THR A 81 0.39 -0.68 -8.18
C THR A 81 1.79 -0.57 -7.59
N ARG A 82 1.92 -0.11 -6.33
CA ARG A 82 3.18 0.22 -5.65
C ARG A 82 4.03 1.26 -6.38
N ASP A 83 3.42 2.07 -7.23
CA ASP A 83 4.07 3.20 -7.87
C ASP A 83 4.03 4.41 -6.93
N LEU A 84 5.02 4.49 -6.04
CA LEU A 84 5.09 5.52 -5.01
C LEU A 84 5.35 6.91 -5.60
N SER A 85 6.01 7.01 -6.76
CA SER A 85 6.24 8.28 -7.44
C SER A 85 4.92 8.89 -7.90
N LYS A 86 4.08 8.10 -8.59
CA LYS A 86 2.74 8.57 -9.00
C LYS A 86 1.86 8.87 -7.80
N ALA A 87 1.92 8.04 -6.75
CA ALA A 87 1.14 8.28 -5.53
C ALA A 87 1.50 9.64 -4.91
N ARG A 88 2.80 9.90 -4.76
CA ARG A 88 3.32 11.19 -4.27
C ARG A 88 2.81 12.34 -5.13
N ASP A 89 2.94 12.25 -6.45
CA ASP A 89 2.54 13.33 -7.36
C ASP A 89 1.02 13.62 -7.25
N CYS A 90 0.18 12.58 -7.12
CA CYS A 90 -1.26 12.76 -6.89
C CYS A 90 -1.56 13.45 -5.54
N HIS A 91 -0.96 12.99 -4.44
CA HIS A 91 -1.18 13.58 -3.12
C HIS A 91 -0.62 15.01 -3.03
N GLN A 92 0.51 15.26 -3.68
CA GLN A 92 1.12 16.59 -3.76
C GLN A 92 0.20 17.57 -4.49
N GLU A 93 -0.35 17.18 -5.64
CA GLU A 93 -1.27 18.03 -6.39
C GLU A 93 -2.58 18.28 -5.61
N ALA A 94 -3.13 17.24 -4.97
CA ALA A 94 -4.30 17.39 -4.10
C ALA A 94 -4.04 18.38 -2.96
N SER A 95 -2.88 18.27 -2.30
CA SER A 95 -2.49 19.18 -1.21
C SER A 95 -2.32 20.63 -1.69
N ARG A 96 -1.80 20.83 -2.91
CA ARG A 96 -1.62 22.16 -3.53
C ARG A 96 -2.97 22.84 -3.75
N ILE A 97 -3.95 22.12 -4.31
CA ILE A 97 -5.31 22.61 -4.54
C ILE A 97 -5.97 22.99 -3.22
N LEU A 98 -5.91 22.09 -2.22
CA LEU A 98 -6.49 22.34 -0.89
C LEU A 98 -5.87 23.56 -0.21
N GLN A 99 -4.55 23.68 -0.23
CA GLN A 99 -3.85 24.83 0.38
C GLN A 99 -4.21 26.14 -0.29
N LYS A 100 -4.36 26.15 -1.62
CA LYS A 100 -4.80 27.33 -2.36
C LYS A 100 -6.23 27.72 -1.95
N TYR A 101 -7.14 26.74 -1.95
CA TYR A 101 -8.54 26.99 -1.60
C TYR A 101 -8.70 27.49 -0.16
N LEU A 102 -7.96 26.92 0.80
CA LEU A 102 -7.96 27.37 2.19
C LEU A 102 -7.33 28.76 2.38
N GLN A 103 -6.40 29.17 1.52
CA GLN A 103 -5.86 30.53 1.53
C GLN A 103 -6.89 31.53 1.01
N ASP A 104 -7.56 31.21 -0.08
CA ASP A 104 -8.57 32.07 -0.70
C ASP A 104 -9.81 32.20 0.23
N ASP A 105 -10.28 31.11 0.84
CA ASP A 105 -11.42 31.10 1.78
C ASP A 105 -11.14 31.91 3.07
N LYS A 106 -9.88 31.88 3.56
CA LYS A 106 -9.45 32.70 4.71
C LYS A 106 -9.44 34.20 4.40
N VAL A 107 -9.31 34.59 3.14
CA VAL A 107 -9.35 36.00 2.70
C VAL A 107 -10.79 36.50 2.56
N GLU A 108 -11.73 35.66 2.17
CA GLU A 108 -13.12 36.08 1.94
C GLU A 108 -13.95 36.21 3.22
N GLY A 109 -13.49 35.65 4.35
CA GLY A 109 -14.05 35.90 5.67
C GLY A 109 -15.43 35.25 5.88
N GLU A 110 -15.55 34.42 6.92
CA GLU A 110 -16.84 33.97 7.47
C GLU A 110 -17.62 32.90 6.69
N ARG A 111 -16.98 31.82 6.22
CA ARG A 111 -17.69 30.55 6.08
C ARG A 111 -17.16 29.51 7.07
N GLY A 112 -17.90 29.33 8.16
CA GLY A 112 -17.68 28.31 9.20
C GLY A 112 -17.89 26.87 8.72
N GLY A 113 -17.34 26.51 7.55
CA GLY A 113 -17.37 25.18 6.94
C GLY A 113 -15.99 24.68 6.48
N GLY A 114 -14.90 25.38 6.84
CA GLY A 114 -13.53 24.99 6.44
C GLY A 114 -12.94 23.78 7.19
N GLY A 115 -13.62 23.28 8.23
CA GLY A 115 -13.14 22.14 9.03
C GLY A 115 -12.93 20.88 8.19
N ASP A 116 -13.86 20.59 7.28
CA ASP A 116 -13.80 19.41 6.41
C ASP A 116 -12.61 19.49 5.43
N LEU A 117 -12.27 20.70 4.96
CA LEU A 117 -11.15 20.93 4.05
C LEU A 117 -9.81 20.86 4.78
N GLU A 118 -9.71 21.41 5.99
CA GLU A 118 -8.51 21.28 6.83
C GLU A 118 -8.28 19.82 7.24
N GLU A 119 -9.35 19.06 7.54
CA GLU A 119 -9.27 17.62 7.77
C GLU A 119 -8.79 16.87 6.53
N THR A 120 -9.39 17.16 5.36
CA THR A 120 -8.99 16.54 4.09
C THR A 120 -7.52 16.84 3.77
N LEU A 121 -7.05 18.06 4.06
CA LEU A 121 -5.65 18.45 3.91
C LEU A 121 -4.76 17.64 4.86
N ALA A 122 -5.14 17.48 6.13
CA ALA A 122 -4.38 16.69 7.09
C ALA A 122 -4.24 15.22 6.67
N VAL A 123 -5.33 14.60 6.17
CA VAL A 123 -5.28 13.24 5.62
C VAL A 123 -4.33 13.17 4.42
N THR A 124 -4.48 14.10 3.48
CA THR A 124 -3.65 14.15 2.26
C THR A 124 -2.17 14.31 2.58
N LEU A 125 -1.82 15.16 3.56
CA LEU A 125 -0.45 15.35 4.04
C LEU A 125 0.10 14.10 4.75
N THR A 126 -0.74 13.38 5.48
CA THR A 126 -0.37 12.10 6.12
C THR A 126 -0.02 11.04 5.07
N ASP A 127 -0.83 10.95 4.01
CA ASP A 127 -0.58 10.02 2.89
C ASP A 127 0.67 10.42 2.10
N LEU A 128 0.88 11.71 1.86
CA LEU A 128 2.08 12.24 1.23
C LEU A 128 3.34 11.94 2.07
N GLY A 129 3.27 12.14 3.39
CA GLY A 129 4.34 11.77 4.32
C GLY A 129 4.67 10.28 4.26
N SER A 130 3.66 9.41 4.14
CA SER A 130 3.83 7.97 3.93
C SER A 130 4.53 7.66 2.59
N CYS A 131 4.19 8.39 1.52
CA CYS A 131 4.87 8.24 0.23
C CYS A 131 6.36 8.61 0.35
N HIS A 132 6.68 9.77 0.93
CA HIS A 132 8.05 10.20 1.16
C HIS A 132 8.83 9.21 2.04
N GLU A 133 8.22 8.71 3.12
CA GLU A 133 8.84 7.71 4.01
C GLU A 133 9.24 6.45 3.23
N LYS A 134 8.34 5.94 2.38
CA LYS A 134 8.58 4.74 1.57
C LYS A 134 9.58 4.97 0.42
N LEU A 135 9.69 6.21 -0.06
CA LEU A 135 10.70 6.62 -1.05
C LEU A 135 12.08 6.88 -0.43
N GLY A 136 12.18 6.92 0.91
CA GLY A 136 13.43 7.22 1.62
C GLY A 136 13.71 8.72 1.80
N GLU A 137 12.74 9.57 1.46
CA GLU A 137 12.82 11.03 1.56
C GLU A 137 12.42 11.48 2.98
N TYR A 138 13.18 11.05 3.98
CA TYR A 138 12.78 11.12 5.39
C TYR A 138 12.57 12.54 5.94
N GLU A 139 13.39 13.50 5.51
CA GLU A 139 13.23 14.92 5.90
C GLU A 139 11.90 15.49 5.40
N LEU A 140 11.56 15.22 4.14
CA LEU A 140 10.29 15.66 3.55
C LEU A 140 9.11 14.96 4.23
N ALA A 141 9.20 13.65 4.44
CA ALA A 141 8.19 12.89 5.18
C ALA A 141 7.93 13.51 6.57
N ASN A 142 8.99 13.86 7.31
CA ASN A 142 8.86 14.47 8.63
C ASN A 142 8.19 15.84 8.58
N GLN A 143 8.49 16.66 7.57
CA GLN A 143 7.86 17.95 7.37
C GLN A 143 6.36 17.80 7.09
N GLU A 144 5.97 16.88 6.21
CA GLU A 144 4.56 16.66 5.88
C GLU A 144 3.77 16.10 7.07
N TYR A 145 4.32 15.14 7.83
CA TYR A 145 3.70 14.66 9.06
C TYR A 145 3.57 15.75 10.13
N SER A 146 4.55 16.64 10.26
CA SER A 146 4.50 17.75 11.20
C SER A 146 3.40 18.76 10.84
N LYS A 147 3.25 19.07 9.54
CA LYS A 147 2.16 19.93 9.05
C LYS A 147 0.79 19.29 9.29
N ALA A 148 0.64 18.00 8.96
CA ALA A 148 -0.59 17.25 9.21
C ALA A 148 -0.97 17.24 10.70
N TRP A 149 0.02 16.99 11.57
CA TRP A 149 -0.18 17.02 13.02
C TRP A 149 -0.69 18.39 13.49
N ALA A 150 -0.07 19.48 13.03
CA ALA A 150 -0.47 20.83 13.43
C ALA A 150 -1.94 21.12 13.09
N LEU A 151 -2.40 20.71 11.89
CA LEU A 151 -3.80 20.84 11.47
C LEU A 151 -4.74 19.97 12.33
N LEU A 152 -4.37 18.71 12.58
CA LEU A 152 -5.20 17.79 13.37
C LEU A 152 -5.36 18.24 14.81
N VAL A 153 -4.33 18.85 15.40
CA VAL A 153 -4.42 19.41 16.75
C VAL A 153 -5.43 20.55 16.81
N SER A 154 -5.48 21.42 15.79
CA SER A 154 -6.42 22.54 15.73
C SER A 154 -7.87 22.15 15.40
N ILE A 155 -8.11 20.96 14.83
CA ILE A 155 -9.46 20.49 14.49
C ILE A 155 -10.05 19.72 15.68
N ASP A 156 -11.17 20.18 16.24
CA ASP A 156 -11.81 19.52 17.40
C ASP A 156 -12.76 18.37 17.02
N SER A 157 -13.30 18.35 15.80
CA SER A 157 -14.41 17.47 15.39
C SER A 157 -14.04 16.42 14.33
N CYS A 158 -12.86 15.81 14.42
CA CYS A 158 -12.46 14.75 13.49
C CYS A 158 -12.54 13.37 14.17
N ASP A 159 -13.46 12.52 13.71
CA ASP A 159 -13.63 11.14 14.21
C ASP A 159 -12.37 10.30 14.01
N GLN A 160 -11.57 10.63 12.99
CA GLN A 160 -10.31 9.96 12.66
C GLN A 160 -9.08 10.60 13.32
N LYS A 161 -9.26 11.67 14.11
CA LYS A 161 -8.18 12.49 14.67
C LYS A 161 -7.14 11.66 15.39
N LEU A 162 -7.58 10.76 16.28
CA LEU A 162 -6.66 9.93 17.06
C LEU A 162 -5.84 8.99 16.17
N MET A 163 -6.48 8.38 15.16
CA MET A 163 -5.80 7.50 14.21
C MET A 163 -4.75 8.26 13.39
N LEU A 164 -5.10 9.44 12.89
CA LEU A 164 -4.22 10.26 12.06
C LEU A 164 -3.05 10.84 12.87
N LEU A 165 -3.30 11.28 14.11
CA LEU A 165 -2.24 11.70 15.02
C LEU A 165 -1.28 10.55 15.31
N GLU A 166 -1.79 9.35 15.63
CA GLU A 166 -0.93 8.18 15.81
C GLU A 166 -0.09 7.86 14.57
N ALA A 167 -0.69 7.93 13.38
CA ALA A 167 0.00 7.71 12.12
C ALA A 167 1.15 8.72 11.93
N CYS A 168 0.88 10.01 12.16
CA CYS A 168 1.88 11.07 12.10
C CYS A 168 2.99 10.85 13.13
N SER A 169 2.66 10.56 14.38
CA SER A 169 3.65 10.31 15.46
C SER A 169 4.56 9.11 15.15
N ARG A 170 3.97 8.02 14.65
CA ARG A 170 4.73 6.83 14.22
C ARG A 170 5.63 7.15 13.03
N GLY A 171 5.11 7.88 12.04
CA GLY A 171 5.85 8.34 10.87
C GLY A 171 7.07 9.18 11.26
N MET A 172 6.85 10.24 12.04
CA MET A 172 7.92 11.11 12.58
C MET A 172 8.95 10.31 13.40
N SER A 173 8.50 9.36 14.22
CA SER A 173 9.42 8.51 15.00
C SER A 173 10.29 7.62 14.13
N ARG A 174 9.78 7.14 12.99
CA ARG A 174 10.55 6.31 12.04
C ARG A 174 11.55 7.16 11.27
N THR A 175 11.14 8.33 10.78
CA THR A 175 12.00 9.25 10.01
C THR A 175 13.11 9.88 10.88
N CYS A 176 12.85 10.16 12.16
CA CYS A 176 13.87 10.66 13.08
C CYS A 176 14.95 9.61 13.42
N ARG A 177 14.62 8.32 13.43
CA ARG A 177 15.61 7.25 13.67
C ARG A 177 16.56 7.05 12.50
N THR A 178 16.12 7.32 11.28
CA THR A 178 16.90 7.12 10.05
C THR A 178 17.80 8.32 9.71
N THR A 179 17.48 9.51 10.22
CA THR A 179 18.21 10.77 9.97
C THR A 179 19.29 11.07 11.02
N LEU A 180 19.36 10.31 12.12
CA LEU A 180 20.51 10.33 13.03
C LEU A 180 21.76 9.87 12.26
N PRO A 181 22.87 10.64 12.26
CA PRO A 181 24.09 10.23 11.57
C PRO A 181 24.56 8.88 12.13
N GLN A 182 24.93 7.96 11.23
CA GLN A 182 25.56 6.68 11.56
C GLN A 182 26.97 6.84 12.19
N GLN A 183 27.09 7.59 13.29
CA GLN A 183 28.32 7.74 14.06
C GLN A 183 28.25 7.06 15.44
N GLN A 184 27.19 6.29 15.75
CA GLN A 184 27.05 5.61 17.03
C GLN A 184 26.64 4.13 16.96
N GLN A 185 26.73 3.48 15.80
CA GLN A 185 26.85 2.02 15.79
C GLN A 185 28.32 1.67 16.00
N ALA A 186 28.71 1.53 17.27
CA ALA A 186 29.98 0.90 17.62
C ALA A 186 30.06 -0.45 16.89
N PRO A 187 31.21 -0.79 16.27
CA PRO A 187 31.36 -2.10 15.65
C PRO A 187 31.08 -3.18 16.70
N PRO A 188 30.41 -4.29 16.32
CA PRO A 188 30.14 -5.38 17.25
C PRO A 188 31.48 -5.80 17.90
N PRO A 189 31.52 -6.02 19.23
CA PRO A 189 32.74 -6.45 19.89
C PRO A 189 33.23 -7.74 19.21
N PRO A 190 34.54 -7.85 18.95
CA PRO A 190 35.09 -9.06 18.34
C PRO A 190 34.71 -10.27 19.19
N PRO A 191 34.41 -11.43 18.58
CA PRO A 191 34.06 -12.63 19.32
C PRO A 191 35.17 -12.95 20.31
N THR A 192 34.84 -12.93 21.60
CA THR A 192 35.73 -13.32 22.68
C THR A 192 36.20 -14.74 22.40
N ALA A 193 37.47 -14.90 22.05
CA ALA A 193 38.10 -16.20 21.93
C ALA A 193 38.07 -16.86 23.31
N CYS A 194 37.15 -17.81 23.52
CA CYS A 194 37.15 -18.68 24.68
C CYS A 194 38.42 -19.55 24.61
N PHE A 195 39.51 -19.08 25.21
CA PHE A 195 40.68 -19.89 25.52
C PHE A 195 40.26 -21.04 26.45
N HIS A 196 40.00 -22.20 25.86
CA HIS A 196 39.96 -23.45 26.60
C HIS A 196 41.39 -23.82 26.93
N ASN A 197 41.84 -23.41 28.13
CA ASN A 197 43.03 -23.98 28.74
C ASN A 197 42.77 -25.47 28.96
N ASN A 198 43.47 -26.29 28.20
CA ASN A 198 43.52 -27.73 28.37
C ASN A 198 44.67 -28.05 29.35
N PRO A 199 44.42 -28.50 30.58
CA PRO A 199 45.49 -28.98 31.44
C PRO A 199 45.86 -30.41 31.03
N SER A 200 46.88 -30.53 30.17
CA SER A 200 47.64 -31.76 30.02
C SER A 200 48.89 -31.69 30.91
N ALA A 201 48.83 -32.36 32.06
CA ALA A 201 49.91 -33.10 32.73
C ALA A 201 49.47 -33.51 34.14
#